data_AF-A0A7S1LL63-F1
#
_entry.id   AF-A0A7S1LL63-F1
#
_cell.length_a   1.000
_cell.length_b   1.000
_cell.length_c   1.000
_cell.angle_alpha   90.00
_cell.angle_beta   90.00
_cell.angle_gamma   90.00
#
_symmetry.space_group_name_H-M   'P 1'
#
loop_
_entity.id
_entity.type
_entity.pdbx_description
1 polymer ?
#
loop_
_entity_poly.entity_id
_entity_poly.type
_entity_poly.pdbx_seq_one_letter_code
_entity_poly.pdbx_strand_id
1 'polypeptide(L)'
;QERERERSPDRRPTQSTIFVPHELIGMLIGKGGETIKNISRDSGARIEIAKDEAAEKEDKRAVYLCGPPDAVEKAKGMIEETLSRSRERQHDERETRAYRPAAGEKVIHVAP
;
A
#
# COMPACT_ATOMS: atom_id res chain seq x y z
N GLN A 1 -27.48 3.56 -1.95
CA GLN A 1 -26.36 2.83 -1.33
C GLN A 1 -25.26 3.82 -1.13
N GLU A 2 -24.96 4.06 0.14
CA GLU A 2 -23.93 4.99 0.61
C GLU A 2 -22.58 4.70 -0.04
N ARG A 3 -21.94 5.72 -0.60
CA ARG A 3 -20.50 5.94 -0.46
C ARG A 3 -20.26 7.44 -0.47
N GLU A 4 -20.60 8.06 0.66
CA GLU A 4 -19.78 9.13 1.20
C GLU A 4 -18.33 8.62 1.21
N ARG A 5 -17.46 9.19 0.37
CA ARG A 5 -16.00 9.18 0.58
C ARG A 5 -15.49 10.58 0.32
N GLU A 6 -15.95 11.44 1.22
CA GLU A 6 -15.22 12.47 1.93
C GLU A 6 -13.75 12.74 1.52
N ARG A 7 -13.50 14.03 1.22
CA ARG A 7 -12.29 14.86 1.41
C ARG A 7 -11.04 14.64 0.52
N SER A 8 -10.93 15.50 -0.50
CA SER A 8 -9.66 16.10 -0.98
C SER A 8 -8.80 16.60 0.21
N PRO A 9 -7.46 16.43 0.22
CA PRO A 9 -6.58 17.51 -0.27
C PRO A 9 -5.12 17.08 -0.57
N ASP A 10 -4.78 16.68 -1.80
CA ASP A 10 -3.44 16.94 -2.37
C ASP A 10 -3.45 16.53 -3.84
N ARG A 11 -3.35 17.52 -4.76
CA ARG A 11 -3.28 17.26 -6.20
C ARG A 11 -1.96 16.61 -6.63
N ARG A 12 -1.08 16.29 -5.69
CA ARG A 12 0.24 15.72 -5.97
C ARG A 12 0.13 14.20 -5.95
N PRO A 13 0.52 13.51 -7.03
CA PRO A 13 0.65 12.07 -6.98
C PRO A 13 1.73 11.72 -5.96
N THR A 14 1.36 10.93 -4.96
CA THR A 14 2.28 10.33 -4.01
C THR A 14 2.74 8.99 -4.57
N GLN A 15 3.99 8.63 -4.27
CA GLN A 15 4.54 7.33 -4.58
C GLN A 15 4.94 6.63 -3.28
N SER A 16 4.58 5.35 -3.15
CA SER A 16 4.93 4.50 -2.01
C SER A 16 5.45 3.16 -2.52
N THR A 17 6.47 2.61 -1.86
CA THR A 17 7.04 1.31 -2.21
C THR A 17 6.85 0.35 -1.06
N ILE A 18 6.28 -0.82 -1.33
CA ILE A 18 6.07 -1.90 -0.36
C ILE A 18 6.94 -3.09 -0.75
N PHE A 19 7.64 -3.67 0.20
CA PHE A 19 8.42 -4.89 -0.02
C PHE A 19 7.62 -6.10 0.44
N VAL A 20 7.28 -6.97 -0.50
CA VAL A 20 6.46 -8.15 -0.26
C VAL A 20 7.32 -9.39 -0.47
N PRO A 21 7.40 -10.31 0.50
CA PRO A 21 8.19 -11.53 0.32
C PRO A 21 7.68 -12.35 -0.87
N HIS A 22 8.59 -13.00 -1.58
CA HIS A 22 8.27 -13.76 -2.80
C HIS A 22 7.27 -14.90 -2.52
N GLU A 23 7.28 -15.47 -1.32
CA GLU A 23 6.29 -16.47 -0.91
C GLU A 23 4.85 -15.92 -0.88
N LEU A 24 4.66 -14.63 -0.58
CA LEU A 24 3.34 -13.99 -0.46
C LEU A 24 2.95 -13.21 -1.72
N ILE A 25 3.90 -12.85 -2.60
CA ILE A 25 3.58 -12.06 -3.81
C ILE A 25 2.62 -12.81 -4.73
N GLY A 26 2.75 -14.13 -4.84
CA GLY A 26 1.83 -14.94 -5.65
C GLY A 26 0.38 -14.84 -5.14
N MET A 27 0.21 -14.79 -3.82
CA MET A 27 -1.11 -14.61 -3.21
C MET A 27 -1.64 -13.18 -3.37
N LEU A 28 -0.77 -12.18 -3.25
CA LEU A 28 -1.13 -10.77 -3.48
C LEU A 28 -1.58 -10.52 -4.93
N ILE A 29 -0.88 -11.10 -5.91
CA ILE A 29 -1.25 -11.03 -7.32
C ILE A 29 -2.57 -11.77 -7.56
N GLY A 30 -2.74 -12.93 -6.93
CA GLY A 30 -3.89 -13.81 -7.14
C GLY A 30 -3.80 -14.59 -8.44
N LYS A 31 -4.72 -15.55 -8.61
CA LYS A 31 -4.79 -16.37 -9.84
C LYS A 31 -5.03 -15.46 -11.05
N GLY A 32 -4.11 -15.45 -12.02
CA GLY A 32 -4.21 -14.61 -13.22
C GLY A 32 -4.08 -13.09 -12.99
N GLY A 33 -3.62 -12.66 -11.81
CA GLY A 33 -3.50 -11.24 -11.47
C GLY A 33 -4.82 -10.56 -11.12
N GLU A 34 -5.88 -11.32 -10.83
CA GLU A 34 -7.20 -10.76 -10.52
C GLU A 34 -7.22 -9.95 -9.22
N THR A 35 -6.56 -10.44 -8.16
CA THR A 35 -6.52 -9.78 -6.86
C THR A 35 -5.85 -8.41 -6.96
N ILE A 36 -4.64 -8.35 -7.53
CA ILE A 36 -3.92 -7.07 -7.66
C ILE A 36 -4.63 -6.09 -8.60
N LYS A 37 -5.30 -6.58 -9.65
CA LYS A 37 -6.14 -5.75 -10.54
C LYS A 37 -7.34 -5.19 -9.77
N ASN A 38 -7.99 -5.98 -8.94
CA ASN A 38 -9.09 -5.52 -8.11
C ASN A 38 -8.60 -4.49 -7.08
N ILE A 39 -7.46 -4.70 -6.44
CA ILE A 39 -6.87 -3.73 -5.51
C ILE A 39 -6.58 -2.40 -6.23
N SER A 40 -5.93 -2.45 -7.39
CA SER A 40 -5.66 -1.24 -8.19
C SER A 40 -6.94 -0.53 -8.61
N ARG A 41 -7.97 -1.27 -9.04
CA ARG A 41 -9.26 -0.71 -9.46
C ARG A 41 -10.08 -0.14 -8.31
N ASP A 42 -10.11 -0.79 -7.15
CA ASP A 42 -10.88 -0.35 -5.99
C ASP A 42 -10.18 0.81 -5.27
N SER A 43 -8.85 0.80 -5.21
CA SER A 43 -8.07 1.91 -4.66
C SER A 43 -8.04 3.12 -5.59
N GLY A 44 -8.09 2.90 -6.91
CA GLY A 44 -7.80 3.95 -7.89
C GLY A 44 -6.32 4.32 -7.96
N ALA A 45 -5.43 3.54 -7.34
CA ALA A 45 -3.99 3.72 -7.43
C ALA A 45 -3.41 2.87 -8.56
N ARG A 46 -2.34 3.39 -9.17
CA ARG A 46 -1.51 2.64 -10.09
C ARG A 46 -0.55 1.76 -9.28
N ILE A 47 -0.59 0.46 -9.56
CA ILE A 47 0.25 -0.53 -8.88
C ILE A 47 1.18 -1.17 -9.91
N GLU A 48 2.47 -1.16 -9.62
CA GLU A 48 3.51 -1.69 -10.51
C GLU A 48 4.43 -2.61 -9.70
N ILE A 49 4.56 -3.86 -10.15
CA ILE A 49 5.37 -4.86 -9.45
C ILE A 49 6.73 -4.91 -10.14
N ALA A 50 7.81 -4.74 -9.38
CA ALA A 50 9.18 -4.85 -9.89
C ALA A 50 9.39 -6.22 -10.56
N LYS A 51 10.10 -6.24 -11.69
CA LYS A 51 10.55 -7.49 -12.31
C LYS A 51 11.80 -8.01 -11.59
N ASP A 52 11.92 -9.33 -11.56
CA ASP A 52 12.85 -10.15 -10.76
C ASP A 52 14.34 -9.75 -10.78
N GLU A 53 14.79 -8.95 -11.74
CA GLU A 53 16.21 -8.63 -11.96
C GLU A 53 16.91 -7.92 -10.78
N ALA A 54 16.17 -7.35 -9.83
CA ALA A 54 16.75 -6.77 -8.60
C ALA A 54 16.60 -7.68 -7.35
N ALA A 55 15.86 -8.79 -7.44
CA ALA A 55 15.45 -9.64 -6.31
C ALA A 55 16.28 -10.93 -6.18
N GLU A 56 17.28 -11.17 -7.02
CA GLU A 56 18.12 -12.39 -6.92
C GLU A 56 18.91 -12.50 -5.61
N LYS A 57 18.93 -11.44 -4.77
CA LYS A 57 19.61 -11.44 -3.47
C LYS A 57 18.69 -11.25 -2.26
N GLU A 58 17.43 -10.87 -2.46
CA GLU A 58 16.46 -10.71 -1.38
C GLU A 58 15.18 -11.42 -1.80
N ASP A 59 14.70 -12.38 -1.02
CA ASP A 59 13.40 -13.09 -1.19
C ASP A 59 12.18 -12.15 -1.06
N LYS A 60 12.29 -10.90 -1.51
CA LYS A 60 11.31 -9.83 -1.43
C LYS A 60 11.21 -9.13 -2.78
N ARG A 61 9.99 -8.75 -3.11
CA ARG A 61 9.61 -8.09 -4.35
C ARG A 61 9.05 -6.71 -4.03
N ALA A 62 9.58 -5.69 -4.70
CA ALA A 62 9.09 -4.33 -4.56
C ALA A 62 7.78 -4.13 -5.35
N VAL A 63 6.80 -3.54 -4.68
CA VAL A 63 5.51 -3.12 -5.25
C VAL A 63 5.44 -1.60 -5.15
N TYR A 64 5.45 -0.94 -6.29
CA TYR A 64 5.35 0.50 -6.43
C TYR A 64 3.88 0.91 -6.56
N LEU A 65 3.47 1.82 -5.69
CA LEU A 65 2.15 2.44 -5.68
C LEU A 65 2.29 3.89 -6.09
N CYS A 66 1.48 4.34 -7.04
CA CYS A 66 1.47 5.72 -7.50
C CYS A 66 0.03 6.20 -7.68
N GLY A 67 -0.30 7.37 -7.12
CA GLY A 67 -1.64 7.91 -7.21
C GLY A 67 -1.89 9.02 -6.20
N PRO A 68 -3.13 9.49 -6.08
CA PRO A 68 -3.47 10.41 -5.00
C PRO A 68 -3.23 9.74 -3.64
N PRO A 69 -2.88 10.52 -2.58
CA PRO A 69 -2.52 9.98 -1.28
C PRO A 69 -3.60 9.04 -0.71
N ASP A 70 -4.88 9.39 -0.87
CA ASP A 70 -6.02 8.56 -0.46
C ASP A 70 -6.04 7.20 -1.17
N ALA A 71 -5.82 7.20 -2.49
CA ALA A 71 -5.75 5.96 -3.27
C ALA A 71 -4.55 5.10 -2.87
N VAL A 72 -3.38 5.71 -2.67
CA VAL A 72 -2.16 4.99 -2.29
C VAL A 72 -2.30 4.38 -0.89
N GLU A 73 -2.86 5.12 0.06
CA GLU A 73 -3.14 4.64 1.42
C GLU A 73 -4.17 3.50 1.40
N LYS A 74 -5.23 3.65 0.61
CA LYS A 74 -6.23 2.60 0.42
C LYS A 74 -5.66 1.35 -0.25
N ALA A 75 -4.82 1.50 -1.27
CA ALA A 75 -4.11 0.40 -1.92
C ALA A 75 -3.19 -0.31 -0.94
N LYS A 76 -2.42 0.45 -0.17
CA LYS A 76 -1.53 -0.05 0.87
C LYS A 76 -2.31 -0.87 1.90
N GLY A 77 -3.39 -0.34 2.46
CA GLY A 77 -4.22 -1.06 3.43
C GLY A 77 -4.80 -2.37 2.87
N MET A 78 -5.26 -2.37 1.62
CA MET A 78 -5.75 -3.60 0.96
C MET A 78 -4.65 -4.62 0.70
N ILE A 79 -3.44 -4.17 0.32
CA ILE A 79 -2.27 -5.03 0.15
C ILE A 79 -1.89 -5.64 1.50
N GLU A 80 -1.77 -4.82 2.54
CA GLU A 80 -1.47 -5.26 3.90
C GLU A 80 -2.52 -6.24 4.41
N GLU A 81 -3.81 -6.00 4.20
CA GLU A 81 -4.87 -6.94 4.60
C GLU A 81 -4.76 -8.27 3.84
N THR A 82 -4.50 -8.23 2.53
CA THR A 82 -4.31 -9.44 1.72
C THR A 82 -3.10 -10.24 2.19
N LEU A 83 -1.99 -9.55 2.49
CA LEU A 83 -0.78 -10.16 3.02
C LEU A 83 -0.99 -10.66 4.44
N SER A 84 -1.70 -9.94 5.30
CA SER A 84 -2.01 -10.33 6.68
C SER A 84 -2.89 -11.56 6.73
N ARG A 85 -3.92 -11.67 5.88
CA ARG A 85 -4.70 -12.91 5.74
C ARG A 85 -3.83 -14.11 5.34
N SER A 86 -2.75 -13.85 4.60
CA SER A 86 -1.75 -14.86 4.24
C SER A 86 -0.74 -15.11 5.37
N ARG A 87 -0.47 -14.09 6.19
CA ARG A 87 0.59 -14.01 7.21
C ARG A 87 0.08 -14.18 8.64
N GLU A 88 -1.21 -14.36 8.91
CA GLU A 88 -1.80 -14.49 10.27
C GLU A 88 -1.30 -15.71 11.09
N ARG A 89 -0.21 -16.36 10.67
CA ARG A 89 0.68 -17.08 11.59
C ARG A 89 1.81 -16.24 12.21
N GLN A 90 1.97 -14.97 11.85
CA GLN A 90 3.13 -14.11 12.18
C GLN A 90 2.77 -12.61 12.16
N HIS A 91 2.40 -12.08 13.33
CA HIS A 91 2.84 -10.76 13.82
C HIS A 91 2.15 -9.49 13.28
N ASP A 92 1.20 -9.04 14.09
CA ASP A 92 0.62 -7.69 14.21
C ASP A 92 1.70 -6.58 14.44
N GLU A 93 1.31 -5.31 14.36
CA GLU A 93 1.87 -4.20 15.17
C GLU A 93 2.96 -3.24 14.65
N ARG A 94 3.27 -3.09 13.34
CA ARG A 94 4.26 -2.06 12.91
C ARG A 94 4.02 -1.36 11.56
N GLU A 95 2.96 -0.59 11.32
CA GLU A 95 3.09 0.52 10.33
C GLU A 95 2.06 1.67 10.36
N THR A 96 1.45 1.97 11.50
CA THR A 96 0.77 3.27 11.69
C THR A 96 1.74 4.37 12.19
N ARG A 97 3.03 4.05 12.37
CA ARG A 97 4.06 4.94 12.98
C ARG A 97 5.02 5.62 11.98
N ALA A 98 4.75 5.54 10.67
CA ALA A 98 5.65 6.03 9.63
C ALA A 98 5.05 7.05 8.65
N TYR A 99 3.92 7.71 8.97
CA TYR A 99 3.57 8.96 8.28
C TYR A 99 4.57 10.04 8.71
N ARG A 100 5.64 10.17 7.94
CA ARG A 100 6.65 11.21 8.05
C ARG A 100 6.16 12.38 7.18
N PRO A 101 5.62 13.47 7.73
CA PRO A 101 5.25 14.62 6.90
C PRO A 101 6.50 15.15 6.20
N ALA A 102 6.38 15.41 4.90
CA ALA A 102 7.43 16.07 4.13
C ALA A 102 7.62 17.49 4.66
N ALA A 103 8.87 17.96 4.67
CA ALA A 103 9.33 19.21 5.28
C ALA A 103 8.33 20.38 5.17
N GLY A 104 7.77 20.82 6.30
CA GLY A 104 7.06 22.10 6.42
C GLY A 104 5.81 22.14 7.29
N GLU A 105 5.18 21.02 7.64
CA GLU A 105 3.88 21.05 8.33
C GLU A 105 4.04 20.91 9.85
N LYS A 106 3.85 22.01 10.59
CA LYS A 106 3.80 22.01 12.06
C LYS A 106 2.45 21.44 12.51
N VAL A 107 2.47 20.27 13.11
CA VAL A 107 1.32 19.69 13.83
C VAL A 107 1.29 20.32 15.23
N ILE A 108 0.38 21.26 15.47
CA ILE A 108 0.11 21.79 16.81
C ILE A 108 -0.86 20.84 17.54
N HIS A 109 -0.37 20.12 18.54
CA HIS A 109 -1.19 19.37 19.48
C HIS A 109 -1.51 20.31 20.65
N VAL A 110 -2.75 20.81 20.73
CA VAL A 110 -3.25 21.49 21.94
C VAL A 110 -4.12 20.47 22.68
N ALA A 111 -3.59 19.93 23.76
CA ALA A 111 -4.35 19.13 24.73
C ALA A 111 -5.17 20.07 25.64
N PRO A 112 -6.32 19.62 26.18
CA PRO A 112 -7.16 20.42 27.09
C PRO A 112 -6.49 20.72 28.43
#